data_AF-A0A165HR02-F1
#
_entry.id   AF-A0A165HR02-F1
#
_cell.length_a   1.000
_cell.length_b   1.000
_cell.length_c   1.000
_cell.angle_alpha   90.00
_cell.angle_beta   90.00
_cell.angle_gamma   90.00
#
_symmetry.space_group_name_H-M   'P 1'
#
loop_
_entity.id
_entity.type
_entity.pdbx_description
1 polymer ?
#
loop_
_entity_poly.entity_id
_entity_poly.type
_entity_poly.pdbx_seq_one_letter_code
_entity_poly.pdbx_strand_id
1 'polypeptide(L)'
;MAYSFEGHNRRNIDLAGSSRSSTSTAVLGSAREARLAREEQRRKERAATQVQKVWRGRKQAQAWREYCASVWEQTGSVANLVGSLGPGDEERLVQWCGQFQRSGFAVVKDIPPERALHYLQAISFRLMSVACAQPLSPNASTMLFTLVTLTTVTKAISSFPDLARTILRHLLERDFYARLASAYQRIVRNSGTSASLALADG
;
A
#
# COMPACT_ATOMS: atom_id res chain seq x y z
N MET A 1 -10.82 77.93 4.09
CA MET A 1 -11.52 76.76 4.66
C MET A 1 -10.83 76.38 5.95
N ALA A 2 -11.49 76.56 7.08
CA ALA A 2 -10.96 76.26 8.41
C ALA A 2 -11.48 74.89 8.86
N TYR A 3 -10.59 73.96 9.18
CA TYR A 3 -10.95 72.67 9.77
C TYR A 3 -10.92 72.81 11.30
N SER A 4 -12.10 72.81 11.92
CA SER A 4 -12.24 72.65 13.37
C SER A 4 -12.15 71.16 13.73
N PHE A 5 -11.21 70.82 14.62
CA PHE A 5 -11.02 69.49 15.18
C PHE A 5 -11.59 69.46 16.62
N GLU A 6 -12.85 69.84 16.82
CA GLU A 6 -13.53 69.72 18.11
C GLU A 6 -14.49 68.53 18.13
N GLY A 7 -13.92 67.33 17.99
CA GLY A 7 -14.61 66.08 18.31
C GLY A 7 -14.40 65.72 19.77
N HIS A 8 -15.29 66.18 20.65
CA HIS A 8 -15.36 65.80 22.06
C HIS A 8 -15.84 64.35 22.22
N ASN A 9 -14.98 63.38 21.89
CA ASN A 9 -15.18 61.99 22.27
C ASN A 9 -13.85 61.35 22.70
N ARG A 10 -13.23 61.98 23.72
CA ARG A 10 -12.14 61.36 24.46
C ARG A 10 -12.75 60.25 25.32
N ARG A 11 -12.62 59.00 24.86
CA ARG A 11 -12.80 57.85 25.74
C ARG A 11 -11.95 58.09 26.98
N ASN A 12 -12.57 58.05 28.15
CA ASN A 12 -11.88 58.11 29.43
C ASN A 12 -11.04 56.83 29.53
N ILE A 13 -9.83 56.87 28.99
CA ILE A 13 -8.84 55.81 29.18
C ILE A 13 -8.33 56.08 30.58
N ASP A 14 -8.77 55.29 31.55
CA ASP A 14 -8.20 55.28 32.89
C ASP A 14 -6.71 54.92 32.78
N LEU A 15 -5.88 55.97 32.74
CA LEU A 15 -4.42 55.88 32.82
C LEU A 15 -3.94 55.81 34.28
N ALA A 16 -4.87 55.83 35.24
CA ALA A 16 -4.60 55.75 36.67
C ALA A 16 -4.62 54.29 37.15
N GLY A 17 -3.45 53.68 37.15
CA GLY A 17 -3.03 52.85 38.27
C GLY A 17 -3.88 51.63 38.66
N SER A 18 -4.12 50.70 37.73
CA SER A 18 -4.19 49.29 38.16
C SER A 18 -2.77 48.76 38.30
N SER A 19 -2.20 49.01 39.48
CA SER A 19 -0.95 48.48 39.99
C SER A 19 -0.98 46.96 40.06
N ARG A 20 -0.84 46.30 38.91
CA ARG A 20 -0.12 45.04 38.82
C ARG A 20 1.12 45.31 38.00
N SER A 21 2.17 45.75 38.71
CA SER A 21 3.54 45.57 38.26
C SER A 21 3.75 44.07 38.08
N SER A 22 3.28 43.54 36.95
CA SER A 22 3.72 42.25 36.46
C SER A 22 5.20 42.44 36.24
N THR A 23 5.99 41.88 37.15
CA THR A 23 7.44 41.87 37.06
C THR A 23 7.79 41.51 35.62
N SER A 24 8.70 42.22 34.95
CA SER A 24 9.02 41.99 33.52
C SER A 24 9.17 40.50 33.16
N THR A 25 9.64 39.70 34.12
CA THR A 25 9.71 38.24 34.10
C THR A 25 8.36 37.54 33.90
N ALA A 26 7.27 37.98 34.53
CA ALA A 26 5.91 37.45 34.39
C ALA A 26 5.31 37.73 33.01
N VAL A 27 5.54 38.92 32.44
CA VAL A 27 5.11 39.24 31.06
C VAL A 27 5.85 38.38 30.05
N LEU A 28 7.16 38.21 30.22
CA LEU A 28 7.97 37.32 29.37
C LEU A 28 7.57 35.84 29.53
N GLY A 29 7.22 35.41 30.75
CA GLY A 29 6.71 34.06 31.03
C GLY A 29 5.42 33.77 30.28
N SER A 30 4.41 34.61 30.44
CA SER A 30 3.12 34.47 29.73
C SER A 30 3.26 34.51 28.20
N ALA A 31 4.16 35.35 27.66
CA ALA A 31 4.44 35.38 26.22
C ALA A 31 5.09 34.08 25.72
N ARG A 32 6.00 33.48 26.51
CA ARG A 32 6.61 32.18 26.21
C ARG A 32 5.58 31.06 26.25
N GLU A 33 4.73 31.03 27.27
CA GLU A 33 3.64 30.04 27.39
C GLU A 33 2.67 30.14 26.21
N ALA A 34 2.24 31.35 25.85
CA ALA A 34 1.37 31.56 24.69
C ALA A 34 2.02 31.10 23.38
N ARG A 35 3.35 31.31 23.23
CA ARG A 35 4.09 30.81 22.06
C ARG A 35 4.15 29.29 22.03
N LEU A 36 4.45 28.65 23.17
CA LEU A 36 4.49 27.20 23.28
C LEU A 36 3.12 26.58 22.98
N ALA A 37 2.04 27.16 23.52
CA ALA A 37 0.68 26.71 23.23
C ALA A 37 0.34 26.80 21.74
N ARG A 38 0.73 27.89 21.05
CA ARG A 38 0.55 28.02 19.59
C ARG A 38 1.41 27.02 18.81
N GLU A 39 2.63 26.76 19.26
CA GLU A 39 3.50 25.76 18.62
C GLU A 39 2.96 24.34 18.78
N GLU A 40 2.45 24.00 19.96
CA GLU A 40 1.79 22.72 20.23
C GLU A 40 0.52 22.57 19.38
N GLN A 41 -0.31 23.61 19.30
CA GLN A 41 -1.51 23.59 18.47
C GLN A 41 -1.17 23.40 16.99
N ARG A 42 -0.18 24.14 16.46
CA ARG A 42 0.30 23.95 15.08
C ARG A 42 0.87 22.55 14.85
N ARG A 43 1.53 21.96 15.84
CA ARG A 43 2.02 20.56 15.77
C ARG A 43 0.87 19.57 15.67
N LYS A 44 -0.18 19.74 16.50
CA LYS A 44 -1.40 18.91 16.46
C LYS A 44 -2.11 19.02 15.11
N GLU A 45 -2.26 20.23 14.57
CA GLU A 45 -2.90 20.47 13.28
C GLU A 45 -2.12 19.84 12.10
N ARG A 46 -0.79 19.94 12.11
CA ARG A 46 0.06 19.29 11.09
C ARG A 46 -0.05 17.76 11.17
N ALA A 47 -0.01 17.21 12.38
CA ALA A 47 -0.17 15.77 12.58
C ALA A 47 -1.55 15.30 12.11
N ALA A 48 -2.62 16.02 12.47
CA ALA A 48 -3.97 15.72 12.02
C ALA A 48 -4.10 15.77 10.50
N THR A 49 -3.52 16.78 9.85
CA THR A 49 -3.52 16.92 8.38
C THR A 49 -2.78 15.76 7.72
N GLN A 50 -1.66 15.33 8.29
CA GLN A 50 -0.90 14.18 7.78
C GLN A 50 -1.70 12.87 7.90
N VAL A 51 -2.35 12.64 9.05
CA VAL A 51 -3.23 11.48 9.25
C VAL A 51 -4.39 11.51 8.25
N GLN A 52 -5.05 12.66 8.09
CA GLN A 52 -6.16 12.82 7.13
C GLN A 52 -5.70 12.58 5.69
N LYS A 53 -4.54 13.09 5.29
CA LYS A 53 -3.97 12.85 3.96
C LYS A 53 -3.75 11.37 3.69
N VAL A 54 -3.13 10.65 4.64
CA VAL A 54 -2.89 9.21 4.53
C VAL A 54 -4.23 8.45 4.47
N TRP A 55 -5.19 8.81 5.32
CA TRP A 55 -6.51 8.17 5.34
C TRP A 55 -7.27 8.36 4.03
N ARG A 56 -7.33 9.59 3.51
CA ARG A 56 -7.96 9.90 2.21
C ARG A 56 -7.29 9.13 1.07
N GLY A 57 -5.95 9.09 1.05
CA GLY A 57 -5.21 8.33 0.05
C GLY A 57 -5.51 6.82 0.11
N ARG A 58 -5.58 6.23 1.30
CA ARG A 58 -5.95 4.82 1.49
C ARG A 58 -7.38 4.55 1.01
N LYS A 59 -8.34 5.42 1.37
CA LYS A 59 -9.73 5.29 0.96
C LYS A 59 -9.88 5.36 -0.57
N GLN A 60 -9.20 6.30 -1.22
CA GLN A 60 -9.21 6.41 -2.68
C GLN A 60 -8.56 5.20 -3.36
N ALA A 61 -7.42 4.73 -2.84
CA ALA A 61 -6.75 3.53 -3.37
C ALA A 61 -7.57 2.25 -3.16
N GLN A 62 -8.43 2.19 -2.14
CA GLN A 62 -9.37 1.10 -1.94
C GLN A 62 -10.52 1.19 -2.96
N ALA A 63 -11.16 2.36 -3.11
CA ALA A 63 -12.22 2.54 -4.09
C ALA A 63 -11.76 2.24 -5.53
N TRP A 64 -10.53 2.63 -5.88
CA TRP A 64 -9.94 2.28 -7.18
C TRP A 64 -9.74 0.77 -7.35
N ARG A 65 -9.29 0.07 -6.30
CA ARG A 65 -9.14 -1.39 -6.31
C ARG A 65 -10.46 -2.11 -6.49
N GLU A 66 -11.51 -1.66 -5.78
CA GLU A 66 -12.87 -2.19 -5.90
C GLU A 66 -13.42 -1.96 -7.32
N TYR A 67 -13.20 -0.77 -7.89
CA TYR A 67 -13.54 -0.50 -9.28
C TYR A 67 -12.82 -1.46 -10.24
N CYS A 68 -11.49 -1.56 -10.14
CA CYS A 68 -10.71 -2.49 -10.95
C CYS A 68 -11.15 -3.95 -10.80
N ALA A 69 -11.50 -4.38 -9.58
CA ALA A 69 -12.04 -5.71 -9.31
C ALA A 69 -13.34 -5.95 -10.08
N SER A 70 -14.29 -5.00 -10.00
CA SER A 70 -15.57 -5.10 -10.71
C SER A 70 -15.40 -5.17 -12.23
N VAL A 71 -14.47 -4.38 -12.80
CA VAL A 71 -14.19 -4.41 -14.23
C VAL A 71 -13.46 -5.69 -14.62
N TRP A 72 -12.55 -6.20 -13.80
CA TRP A 72 -11.91 -7.51 -14.01
C TRP A 72 -12.94 -8.63 -14.09
N GLU A 73 -13.89 -8.68 -13.16
CA GLU A 73 -14.94 -9.70 -13.11
C GLU A 73 -15.82 -9.68 -14.37
N GLN A 74 -16.05 -8.50 -14.95
CA GLN A 74 -16.84 -8.36 -16.18
C GLN A 74 -16.04 -8.65 -17.45
N THR A 75 -14.75 -8.26 -17.50
CA THR A 75 -13.99 -8.19 -18.76
C THR A 75 -12.85 -9.21 -18.86
N GLY A 76 -12.35 -9.75 -17.75
CA GLY A 76 -11.11 -10.51 -17.73
C GLY A 76 -9.88 -9.69 -18.14
N SER A 77 -9.92 -8.36 -17.98
CA SER A 77 -8.79 -7.48 -18.36
C SER A 77 -7.63 -7.55 -17.36
N VAL A 78 -6.47 -8.04 -17.79
CA VAL A 78 -5.26 -8.18 -16.96
C VAL A 78 -4.80 -6.87 -16.33
N ALA A 79 -5.02 -5.73 -16.98
CA ALA A 79 -4.71 -4.40 -16.42
C ALA A 79 -5.54 -4.13 -15.15
N ASN A 80 -6.82 -4.46 -15.19
CA ASN A 80 -7.74 -4.30 -14.06
C ASN A 80 -7.50 -5.35 -12.99
N LEU A 81 -7.06 -6.57 -13.35
CA LEU A 81 -6.55 -7.51 -12.36
C LEU A 81 -5.43 -6.87 -11.55
N VAL A 82 -4.37 -6.39 -12.21
CA VAL A 82 -3.22 -5.76 -11.53
C VAL A 82 -3.65 -4.58 -10.67
N GLY A 83 -4.55 -3.74 -11.19
CA GLY A 83 -5.11 -2.61 -10.44
C GLY A 83 -5.92 -3.00 -9.21
N SER A 84 -6.53 -4.20 -9.21
CA SER A 84 -7.31 -4.74 -8.10
C SER A 84 -6.47 -5.43 -7.02
N LEU A 85 -5.22 -5.83 -7.31
CA LEU A 85 -4.41 -6.66 -6.41
C LEU A 85 -4.09 -5.92 -5.10
N GLY A 86 -4.79 -6.28 -4.03
CA GLY A 86 -4.53 -5.86 -2.65
C GLY A 86 -4.37 -7.06 -1.70
N PRO A 87 -4.09 -6.79 -0.41
CA PRO A 87 -4.06 -7.81 0.63
C PRO A 87 -5.41 -8.56 0.68
N GLY A 88 -5.37 -9.90 0.63
CA GLY A 88 -6.58 -10.74 0.68
C GLY A 88 -7.15 -11.15 -0.67
N ASP A 89 -6.69 -10.59 -1.79
CA ASP A 89 -7.24 -10.87 -3.12
C ASP A 89 -6.65 -12.15 -3.76
N GLU A 90 -6.57 -13.25 -3.00
CA GLU A 90 -6.03 -14.54 -3.45
C GLU A 90 -6.91 -15.18 -4.54
N GLU A 91 -8.22 -15.14 -4.36
CA GLU A 91 -9.19 -15.80 -5.26
C GLU A 91 -9.07 -15.30 -6.71
N ARG A 92 -8.92 -13.98 -6.91
CA ARG A 92 -8.76 -13.40 -8.26
C ARG A 92 -7.46 -13.83 -8.94
N LEU A 93 -6.38 -14.00 -8.18
CA LEU A 93 -5.14 -14.53 -8.71
C LEU A 93 -5.29 -15.99 -9.13
N VAL A 94 -6.02 -16.80 -8.35
CA VAL A 94 -6.31 -18.20 -8.71
C VAL A 94 -7.17 -18.27 -9.96
N GLN A 95 -8.21 -17.43 -10.06
CA GLN A 95 -9.02 -17.32 -11.27
C GLN A 95 -8.17 -16.97 -12.49
N TRP A 96 -7.26 -15.98 -12.36
CA TRP A 96 -6.33 -15.63 -13.43
C TRP A 96 -5.38 -16.79 -13.77
N CYS A 97 -4.84 -17.51 -12.78
CA CYS A 97 -4.02 -18.70 -13.03
C CYS A 97 -4.78 -19.74 -13.84
N GLY A 98 -6.05 -20.01 -13.49
CA GLY A 98 -6.90 -20.94 -14.22
C GLY A 98 -7.25 -20.45 -15.64
N GLN A 99 -7.38 -19.14 -15.87
CA GLN A 99 -7.53 -18.59 -17.22
C GLN A 99 -6.24 -18.70 -18.02
N PHE A 100 -5.09 -18.36 -17.42
CA PHE A 100 -3.78 -18.45 -18.04
C PHE A 100 -3.42 -19.91 -18.40
N GLN A 101 -3.74 -20.88 -17.55
CA GLN A 101 -3.52 -22.29 -17.86
C GLN A 101 -4.36 -22.78 -19.05
N ARG A 102 -5.57 -22.25 -19.23
CA ARG A 102 -6.47 -22.60 -20.35
C ARG A 102 -6.10 -21.92 -21.65
N SER A 103 -5.76 -20.62 -21.59
CA SER A 103 -5.62 -19.76 -22.77
C SER A 103 -4.18 -19.34 -23.05
N GLY A 104 -3.24 -19.69 -22.17
CA GLY A 104 -1.84 -19.28 -22.27
C GLY A 104 -1.71 -17.76 -22.35
N PHE A 105 -0.87 -17.31 -23.27
CA PHE A 105 -0.63 -15.88 -23.51
C PHE A 105 -1.72 -15.18 -24.31
N ALA A 106 -2.77 -15.89 -24.76
CA ALA A 106 -3.91 -15.25 -25.38
C ALA A 106 -4.61 -14.26 -24.42
N VAL A 107 -4.46 -14.45 -23.09
CA VAL A 107 -5.00 -13.53 -22.07
C VAL A 107 -4.37 -12.14 -22.07
N VAL A 108 -3.20 -11.97 -22.71
CA VAL A 108 -2.50 -10.68 -22.84
C VAL A 108 -2.38 -10.20 -24.29
N LYS A 109 -3.03 -10.89 -25.25
CA LYS A 109 -2.85 -10.63 -26.69
C LYS A 109 -3.22 -9.20 -27.11
N ASP A 110 -4.23 -8.63 -26.46
CA ASP A 110 -4.77 -7.30 -26.80
C ASP A 110 -4.03 -6.16 -26.07
N ILE A 111 -3.00 -6.49 -25.29
CA ILE A 111 -2.24 -5.55 -24.48
C ILE A 111 -0.92 -5.24 -25.22
N PRO A 112 -0.53 -3.95 -25.35
CA PRO A 112 0.78 -3.60 -25.88
C PRO A 112 1.89 -4.33 -25.14
N PRO A 113 2.92 -4.87 -25.84
CA PRO A 113 3.89 -5.78 -25.26
C PRO A 113 4.63 -5.17 -24.05
N GLU A 114 4.95 -3.87 -24.12
CA GLU A 114 5.59 -3.13 -23.03
C GLU A 114 4.76 -3.17 -21.74
N ARG A 115 3.44 -2.98 -21.86
CA ARG A 115 2.50 -3.00 -20.72
C ARG A 115 2.23 -4.42 -20.25
N ALA A 116 2.09 -5.36 -21.17
CA ALA A 116 1.89 -6.77 -20.85
C ALA A 116 3.05 -7.30 -19.99
N LEU A 117 4.29 -6.95 -20.32
CA LEU A 117 5.46 -7.31 -19.53
C LEU A 117 5.37 -6.78 -18.09
N HIS A 118 5.00 -5.50 -17.92
CA HIS A 118 4.85 -4.88 -16.60
C HIS A 118 3.77 -5.57 -15.77
N TYR A 119 2.64 -5.93 -16.39
CA TYR A 119 1.58 -6.66 -15.73
C TYR A 119 1.99 -8.08 -15.35
N LEU A 120 2.66 -8.80 -16.24
CA LEU A 120 3.16 -10.15 -15.95
C LEU A 120 4.21 -10.15 -14.84
N GLN A 121 5.09 -9.15 -14.77
CA GLN A 121 6.01 -8.97 -13.65
C GLN A 121 5.27 -8.72 -12.33
N ALA A 122 4.28 -7.82 -12.34
CA ALA A 122 3.47 -7.52 -11.16
C ALA A 122 2.70 -8.74 -10.65
N ILE A 123 2.08 -9.49 -11.57
CA ILE A 123 1.34 -10.72 -11.26
C ILE A 123 2.31 -11.80 -10.75
N SER A 124 3.45 -12.01 -11.41
CA SER A 124 4.45 -13.00 -10.98
C SER A 124 4.95 -12.73 -9.56
N PHE A 125 5.26 -11.47 -9.27
CA PHE A 125 5.66 -11.05 -7.92
C PHE A 125 4.54 -11.32 -6.91
N ARG A 126 3.29 -11.02 -7.27
CA ARG A 126 2.13 -11.24 -6.40
C ARG A 126 1.88 -12.72 -6.15
N LEU A 127 1.89 -13.56 -7.18
CA LEU A 127 1.74 -15.01 -7.09
C LEU A 127 2.75 -15.59 -6.11
N MET A 128 4.02 -15.23 -6.28
CA MET A 128 5.07 -15.64 -5.36
C MET A 128 4.78 -15.16 -3.93
N SER A 129 4.46 -13.88 -3.74
CA SER A 129 4.26 -13.31 -2.41
C SER A 129 3.09 -13.98 -1.68
N VAL A 130 2.00 -14.32 -2.38
CA VAL A 130 0.84 -14.98 -1.80
C VAL A 130 1.15 -16.45 -1.51
N ALA A 131 1.72 -17.19 -2.47
CA ALA A 131 2.11 -18.58 -2.29
C ALA A 131 3.13 -18.77 -1.15
N CYS A 132 4.10 -17.86 -1.00
CA CYS A 132 5.07 -17.92 0.10
C CYS A 132 4.48 -17.50 1.45
N ALA A 133 3.47 -16.61 1.45
CA ALA A 133 2.81 -16.21 2.69
C ALA A 133 1.95 -17.35 3.27
N GLN A 134 1.28 -18.11 2.39
CA GLN A 134 0.41 -19.22 2.75
C GLN A 134 0.78 -20.50 1.98
N PRO A 135 1.95 -21.11 2.28
CA PRO A 135 2.46 -22.25 1.50
C PRO A 135 1.63 -23.53 1.62
N LEU A 136 0.79 -23.63 2.65
CA LEU A 136 -0.12 -24.75 2.86
C LEU A 136 -1.51 -24.51 2.25
N SER A 137 -1.75 -23.36 1.63
CA SER A 137 -3.01 -23.10 0.92
C SER A 137 -3.14 -24.09 -0.25
N PRO A 138 -4.33 -24.67 -0.48
CA PRO A 138 -4.57 -25.54 -1.64
C PRO A 138 -4.28 -24.82 -2.97
N ASN A 139 -4.32 -23.49 -2.98
CA ASN A 139 -4.06 -22.67 -4.16
C ASN A 139 -2.57 -22.42 -4.43
N ALA A 140 -1.69 -22.65 -3.44
CA ALA A 140 -0.27 -22.33 -3.55
C ALA A 140 0.40 -23.11 -4.69
N SER A 141 0.01 -24.39 -4.89
CA SER A 141 0.50 -25.24 -5.98
C SER A 141 0.13 -24.67 -7.36
N THR A 142 -1.12 -24.26 -7.55
CA THR A 142 -1.62 -23.64 -8.80
C THR A 142 -0.88 -22.35 -9.13
N MET A 143 -0.64 -21.51 -8.12
CA MET A 143 0.11 -20.25 -8.29
C MET A 143 1.58 -20.51 -8.66
N LEU A 144 2.24 -21.44 -7.97
CA LEU A 144 3.63 -21.80 -8.24
C LEU A 144 3.78 -22.47 -9.62
N PHE A 145 2.87 -23.36 -10.00
CA PHE A 145 2.86 -23.97 -11.33
C PHE A 145 2.72 -22.92 -12.43
N THR A 146 1.84 -21.94 -12.23
CA THR A 146 1.66 -20.82 -13.17
C THR A 146 2.92 -19.96 -13.26
N LEU A 147 3.58 -19.70 -12.13
CA LEU A 147 4.86 -18.98 -12.07
C LEU A 147 5.99 -19.73 -12.81
N VAL A 148 6.07 -21.06 -12.64
CA VAL A 148 7.00 -21.92 -13.37
C VAL A 148 6.71 -21.86 -14.87
N THR A 149 5.43 -21.90 -15.26
CA THR A 149 5.04 -21.80 -16.67
C THR A 149 5.48 -20.46 -17.28
N LEU A 150 5.26 -19.34 -16.58
CA LEU A 150 5.71 -18.02 -17.02
C LEU A 150 7.23 -17.89 -17.17
N THR A 151 8.00 -18.64 -16.39
CA THR A 151 9.47 -18.57 -16.36
C THR A 151 10.16 -19.66 -17.20
N THR A 152 9.43 -20.67 -17.67
CA THR A 152 9.96 -21.75 -18.52
C THR A 152 9.60 -21.57 -19.99
N VAL A 153 8.43 -21.00 -20.28
CA VAL A 153 7.95 -20.77 -21.66
C VAL A 153 8.69 -19.58 -22.28
N THR A 154 9.89 -19.84 -22.77
CA THR A 154 10.78 -18.85 -23.41
C THR A 154 10.70 -18.82 -24.93
N LYS A 155 10.30 -19.95 -25.55
CA LYS A 155 10.36 -20.12 -27.01
C LYS A 155 9.00 -19.91 -27.72
N ALA A 156 7.90 -19.89 -26.99
CA ALA A 156 6.57 -19.98 -27.60
C ALA A 156 5.98 -18.63 -28.05
N ILE A 157 6.62 -17.49 -27.74
CA ILE A 157 6.03 -16.19 -28.04
C ILE A 157 7.05 -15.29 -28.71
N SER A 158 6.86 -15.06 -30.00
CA SER A 158 7.62 -14.07 -30.78
C SER A 158 7.49 -12.66 -30.20
N SER A 159 6.38 -12.34 -29.54
CA SER A 159 6.10 -11.01 -28.98
C SER A 159 6.87 -10.67 -27.71
N PHE A 160 7.47 -11.64 -27.02
CA PHE A 160 8.18 -11.41 -25.76
C PHE A 160 9.53 -12.14 -25.71
N PRO A 161 10.52 -11.72 -26.53
CA PRO A 161 11.88 -12.21 -26.38
C PRO A 161 12.35 -11.89 -24.95
N ASP A 162 12.94 -12.86 -24.27
CA ASP A 162 13.47 -12.73 -22.90
C ASP A 162 12.44 -12.50 -21.77
N LEU A 163 11.16 -12.85 -21.98
CA LEU A 163 10.12 -12.75 -20.94
C LEU A 163 10.55 -13.42 -19.62
N ALA A 164 10.96 -14.69 -19.69
CA ALA A 164 11.36 -15.45 -18.52
C ALA A 164 12.55 -14.81 -17.78
N ARG A 165 13.57 -14.36 -18.52
CA ARG A 165 14.75 -13.71 -17.95
C ARG A 165 14.34 -12.43 -17.21
N THR A 166 13.43 -11.66 -17.80
CA THR A 166 12.95 -10.39 -17.25
C THR A 166 12.07 -10.59 -16.02
N ILE A 167 11.20 -11.60 -16.01
CA ILE A 167 10.42 -11.98 -14.84
C ILE A 167 11.33 -12.51 -13.73
N LEU A 168 12.25 -13.44 -14.04
CA LEU A 168 13.18 -14.01 -13.06
C LEU A 168 14.05 -12.92 -12.43
N ARG A 169 14.64 -12.02 -13.24
CA ARG A 169 15.41 -10.89 -12.71
C ARG A 169 14.57 -10.04 -11.76
N HIS A 170 13.35 -9.70 -12.16
CA HIS A 170 12.44 -8.91 -11.32
C HIS A 170 12.09 -9.60 -9.99
N LEU A 171 11.91 -10.92 -10.01
CA LEU A 171 11.66 -11.69 -8.80
C LEU A 171 12.89 -11.73 -7.89
N LEU A 172 14.08 -11.97 -8.47
CA LEU A 172 15.35 -12.00 -7.74
C LEU A 172 15.66 -10.67 -7.04
N GLU A 173 15.40 -9.54 -7.71
CA GLU A 173 15.52 -8.19 -7.14
C GLU A 173 14.59 -7.92 -5.94
N ARG A 174 13.57 -8.78 -5.72
CA ARG A 174 12.57 -8.63 -4.66
C ARG A 174 12.61 -9.77 -3.63
N ASP A 175 13.81 -10.26 -3.36
CA ASP A 175 14.11 -11.24 -2.32
C ASP A 175 13.42 -12.60 -2.54
N PHE A 176 13.33 -13.05 -3.80
CA PHE A 176 12.74 -14.35 -4.19
C PHE A 176 13.19 -15.49 -3.26
N TYR A 177 14.51 -15.65 -3.09
CA TYR A 177 15.07 -16.73 -2.29
C TYR A 177 14.77 -16.60 -0.79
N ALA A 178 14.78 -15.39 -0.24
CA ALA A 178 14.46 -15.18 1.17
C ALA A 178 13.00 -15.55 1.46
N ARG A 179 12.08 -15.21 0.54
CA ARG A 179 10.65 -15.56 0.65
C ARG A 179 10.44 -17.07 0.57
N LEU A 180 11.08 -17.74 -0.37
CA LEU A 180 11.02 -19.20 -0.49
C LEU A 180 11.61 -19.90 0.73
N ALA A 181 12.76 -19.45 1.22
CA ALA A 181 13.37 -20.01 2.43
C ALA A 181 12.43 -19.86 3.65
N SER A 182 11.79 -18.69 3.80
CA SER A 182 10.79 -18.48 4.85
C SER A 182 9.57 -19.39 4.69
N ALA A 183 9.05 -19.55 3.47
CA ALA A 183 7.93 -20.44 3.19
C ALA A 183 8.27 -21.90 3.50
N TYR A 184 9.46 -22.36 3.10
CA TYR A 184 9.95 -23.70 3.38
C TYR A 184 10.07 -23.97 4.89
N GLN A 185 10.67 -23.04 5.63
CA GLN A 185 10.76 -23.15 7.10
C GLN A 185 9.39 -23.25 7.77
N ARG A 186 8.36 -22.56 7.24
CA ARG A 186 6.98 -22.68 7.75
C ARG A 186 6.39 -24.06 7.49
N ILE A 187 6.61 -24.63 6.30
CA ILE A 187 6.15 -26.00 5.98
C ILE A 187 6.80 -27.01 6.94
N VAL A 188 8.12 -26.95 7.11
CA VAL A 188 8.88 -27.88 7.96
C VAL A 188 8.43 -27.81 9.43
N ARG A 189 8.19 -26.59 9.95
CA ARG A 189 7.69 -26.41 11.32
C ARG A 189 6.32 -27.05 11.51
N ASN A 190 5.42 -26.88 10.54
CA ASN A 190 4.06 -27.40 10.64
C ASN A 190 4.01 -28.93 10.51
N SER A 191 4.85 -29.53 9.68
CA SER A 191 4.93 -30.99 9.56
C SER A 191 5.49 -31.66 10.82
N GLY A 192 6.43 -31.00 11.52
CA GLY A 192 6.97 -31.51 12.79
C GLY A 192 5.95 -31.52 13.93
N THR A 193 5.14 -30.46 14.06
CA THR A 193 4.11 -30.37 15.11
C THR A 193 3.03 -31.42 14.96
N SER A 194 2.57 -31.69 13.73
CA SER A 194 1.58 -32.73 13.46
C SER A 194 2.07 -34.14 13.80
N ALA A 195 3.36 -34.43 13.57
CA ALA A 195 3.95 -35.72 13.95
C ALA A 195 4.08 -35.88 15.48
N SER A 196 4.36 -34.80 16.21
CA SER A 196 4.48 -34.83 17.68
C SER A 196 3.14 -34.98 18.40
N LEU A 197 2.04 -34.45 17.84
CA LEU A 197 0.70 -34.57 18.42
C LEU A 197 0.12 -35.98 18.24
N ALA A 198 0.41 -36.64 17.11
CA ALA A 198 -0.07 -38.00 16.85
C ALA A 198 0.55 -39.07 17.77
N LEU A 199 1.65 -38.78 18.45
CA LEU A 199 2.31 -39.69 19.41
C LEU A 199 1.86 -39.50 20.86
N ALA A 200 1.06 -38.46 21.16
CA ALA A 200 0.57 -38.20 22.51
C ALA A 200 -0.83 -38.80 22.78
N ASP A 201 -1.55 -39.20 21.73
CA ASP A 201 -2.91 -39.77 21.80
C ASP A 201 -2.94 -41.30 21.59
N GLY A 202 -1.79 -41.98 21.61
CA GLY A 202 -1.65 -43.44 21.52
C GLY A 202 -1.00 -44.02 22.77
#